data_AF-X1LUF3-F1
#
_entry.id   AF-X1LUF3-F1
#
_cell.length_a   1.000
_cell.length_b   1.000
_cell.length_c   1.000
_cell.angle_alpha   90.00
_cell.angle_beta   90.00
_cell.angle_gamma   90.00
#
_symmetry.space_group_name_H-M   'P 1'
#
loop_
_entity.id
_entity.type
_entity.pdbx_description
1 polymer ?
#
loop_
_entity_poly.entity_id
_entity_poly.type
_entity_poly.pdbx_seq_one_letter_code
_entity_poly.pdbx_strand_id
1 'polypeptide(L)'
;MSNENIFSALAKYNSATDENYLTEAFVFLVNHLLAEEQTIGLEVLTQLCVNNDEFSFETNENISISTQEATKQGTSDIKISSLNKRIYVEVKHDSPVDPDQLKRYKSDLESWSAA
;
A
#
# COMPACT_ATOMS: atom_id res chain seq x y z
N MET A 1 -17.87 14.98 -1.44
CA MET A 1 -17.03 15.04 -0.23
C MET A 1 -15.59 15.06 -0.71
N SER A 2 -14.75 15.97 -0.22
CA SER A 2 -13.33 15.99 -0.59
C SER A 2 -12.67 14.73 -0.01
N ASN A 3 -12.23 13.84 -0.90
CA ASN A 3 -11.41 12.67 -0.55
C ASN A 3 -10.02 13.17 -0.15
N GLU A 4 -9.89 13.69 1.06
CA GLU A 4 -8.60 14.04 1.66
C GLU A 4 -7.90 12.75 2.10
N ASN A 5 -7.25 12.07 1.16
CA ASN A 5 -6.35 10.96 1.47
C ASN A 5 -4.89 11.47 1.59
N ILE A 6 -4.02 10.67 2.20
CA ILE A 6 -2.61 11.01 2.43
C ILE A 6 -1.88 11.37 1.13
N PHE A 7 -2.20 10.71 0.02
CA PHE A 7 -1.59 10.99 -1.29
C PHE A 7 -1.99 12.36 -1.83
N SER A 8 -3.24 12.78 -1.65
CA SER A 8 -3.70 14.14 -1.96
C SER A 8 -3.01 15.21 -1.11
N ALA A 9 -2.65 14.89 0.14
CA ALA A 9 -1.88 15.79 0.99
C ALA A 9 -0.41 15.88 0.54
N LEU A 10 0.19 14.75 0.17
CA LEU A 10 1.58 14.66 -0.31
C LEU A 10 1.77 15.29 -1.70
N ALA A 11 0.76 15.20 -2.58
CA ALA A 11 0.82 15.73 -3.95
C ALA A 11 1.09 17.23 -4.00
N LYS A 12 0.70 17.99 -2.96
CA LYS A 12 0.95 19.44 -2.86
C LYS A 12 2.44 19.80 -2.86
N TYR A 13 3.31 18.86 -2.51
CA TYR A 13 4.76 19.06 -2.44
C TYR A 13 5.49 18.65 -3.73
N ASN A 14 4.78 18.13 -4.73
CA ASN A 14 5.32 17.87 -6.06
C ASN A 14 4.56 18.70 -7.10
N SER A 15 5.28 19.53 -7.85
CA SER A 15 4.68 20.37 -8.91
C SER A 15 4.19 19.57 -10.12
N ALA A 16 4.63 18.32 -10.25
CA ALA A 16 4.08 17.36 -11.19
C ALA A 16 3.25 16.35 -10.39
N THR A 17 2.01 16.10 -10.78
CA THR A 17 1.16 15.05 -10.21
C THR A 17 1.65 13.65 -10.62
N ASP A 18 2.87 13.34 -10.19
CA ASP A 18 3.56 12.08 -10.47
C ASP A 18 3.17 11.06 -9.40
N GLU A 19 2.30 10.12 -9.77
CA GLU A 19 1.90 8.99 -8.93
C GLU A 19 3.14 8.19 -8.45
N ASN A 20 4.25 8.17 -9.21
CA ASN A 20 5.49 7.52 -8.77
C ASN A 20 6.12 8.25 -7.57
N TYR A 21 6.14 9.58 -7.57
CA TYR A 21 6.64 10.34 -6.42
C TYR A 21 5.82 10.05 -5.17
N LEU A 22 4.49 9.97 -5.30
CA LEU A 22 3.59 9.66 -4.19
C LEU A 22 3.82 8.25 -3.65
N THR A 23 4.01 7.28 -4.55
CA THR A 23 4.36 5.90 -4.22
C THR A 23 5.67 5.83 -3.45
N GLU A 24 6.74 6.45 -3.95
CA GLU A 24 8.05 6.45 -3.31
C GLU A 24 8.04 7.19 -1.96
N ALA A 25 7.37 8.35 -1.88
CA ALA A 25 7.25 9.12 -0.65
C ALA A 25 6.51 8.35 0.45
N PHE A 26 5.45 7.65 0.09
CA PHE A 26 4.69 6.83 1.02
C PHE A 26 5.52 5.63 1.52
N VAL A 27 6.16 4.89 0.61
CA VAL A 27 7.01 3.76 0.99
C VAL A 27 8.18 4.20 1.87
N PHE A 28 8.80 5.35 1.57
CA PHE A 28 9.83 5.94 2.42
C PHE A 28 9.30 6.24 3.84
N LEU A 29 8.17 6.94 3.96
CA LEU A 29 7.59 7.31 5.25
C LEU A 29 7.25 6.08 6.09
N VAL A 30 6.57 5.09 5.51
CA VAL A 30 6.14 3.91 6.27
C VAL A 30 7.35 3.07 6.68
N ASN A 31 8.34 2.86 5.80
CA ASN A 31 9.55 2.14 6.18
C ASN A 31 10.32 2.86 7.31
N HIS A 32 10.37 4.20 7.28
CA HIS A 32 10.99 4.97 8.35
C HIS A 32 10.24 4.81 9.68
N LEU A 33 8.91 4.91 9.66
CA LEU A 33 8.09 4.69 10.85
C LEU A 33 8.22 3.27 11.40
N LEU A 34 8.23 2.25 10.54
CA LEU A 34 8.41 0.87 10.99
C LEU A 34 9.78 0.61 11.61
N ALA A 35 10.81 1.33 11.18
CA ALA A 35 12.17 1.21 11.70
C ALA A 35 12.38 1.94 13.04
N GLU A 36 11.86 3.17 13.15
CA GLU A 36 12.12 4.04 14.32
C GLU A 36 11.02 3.96 15.38
N GLU A 37 9.76 3.80 14.96
CA GLU A 37 8.56 3.89 15.81
C GLU A 37 7.54 2.81 15.40
N GLN A 38 7.94 1.54 15.51
CA GLN A 38 7.24 0.41 14.90
C GLN A 38 5.73 0.39 15.19
N THR A 39 5.31 0.62 16.44
CA THR A 39 3.89 0.65 16.82
C THR A 39 3.10 1.69 16.02
N ILE A 40 3.67 2.88 15.81
CA ILE A 40 3.04 3.95 15.02
C ILE A 40 2.99 3.54 13.54
N GLY A 41 4.07 2.95 13.02
CA GLY A 41 4.10 2.45 11.65
C GLY A 41 3.00 1.42 11.37
N LEU A 42 2.76 0.50 12.30
CA LEU A 42 1.67 -0.48 12.21
C LEU A 42 0.30 0.17 12.30
N GLU A 43 0.11 1.12 13.21
CA GLU A 43 -1.16 1.85 13.35
C GLU A 43 -1.52 2.58 12.05
N VAL A 44 -0.54 3.27 11.44
CA VAL A 44 -0.70 3.94 10.15
C VAL A 44 -1.08 2.93 9.05
N LEU A 45 -0.39 1.79 8.97
CA LEU A 45 -0.71 0.76 7.98
C LEU A 45 -2.12 0.18 8.17
N THR A 46 -2.51 -0.13 9.40
CA THR A 46 -3.86 -0.64 9.70
C THR A 46 -4.92 0.39 9.30
N GLN A 47 -4.76 1.66 9.71
CA GLN A 47 -5.74 2.71 9.40
C GLN A 47 -5.86 3.02 7.91
N LEU A 48 -4.78 2.93 7.15
CA LEU A 48 -4.79 3.25 5.72
C LEU A 48 -5.20 2.09 4.84
N CYS A 49 -4.87 0.86 5.21
CA CYS A 49 -5.01 -0.30 4.34
C CYS A 49 -6.14 -1.25 4.75
N VAL A 50 -6.71 -1.11 5.94
CA VAL A 50 -7.65 -2.07 6.49
C VAL A 50 -8.98 -1.39 6.85
N ASN A 51 -10.07 -1.98 6.38
CA ASN A 51 -11.43 -1.47 6.63
C ASN A 51 -12.14 -2.14 7.82
N ASN A 52 -11.61 -3.24 8.36
CA ASN A 52 -12.20 -3.99 9.48
C ASN A 52 -11.13 -4.59 10.41
N ASP A 53 -11.51 -4.88 11.65
CA ASP A 53 -10.57 -5.42 12.66
C ASP A 53 -10.13 -6.88 12.40
N GLU A 54 -10.50 -7.45 11.24
CA GLU A 54 -10.14 -8.83 10.87
C GLU A 54 -8.70 -8.95 10.34
N PHE A 55 -8.06 -7.82 10.03
CA PHE A 55 -6.69 -7.78 9.55
C PHE A 55 -5.89 -6.72 10.33
N SER A 56 -4.80 -7.15 10.96
CA SER A 56 -3.79 -6.28 11.57
C SER A 56 -2.42 -6.85 11.24
N PHE A 57 -1.38 -6.02 11.25
CA PHE A 57 -0.02 -6.54 11.41
C PHE A 57 0.35 -6.56 12.90
N GLU A 58 1.17 -7.52 13.31
CA GLU A 58 1.64 -7.64 14.69
C GLU A 58 3.06 -7.07 14.87
N THR A 59 3.41 -6.61 16.08
CA THR A 59 4.73 -6.02 16.35
C THR A 59 5.91 -6.97 16.17
N ASN A 60 5.68 -8.28 16.21
CA ASN A 60 6.73 -9.28 15.98
C ASN A 60 6.80 -9.74 14.51
N GLU A 61 5.96 -9.21 13.62
CA GLU A 61 5.99 -9.56 12.20
C GLU A 61 7.10 -8.82 11.47
N ASN A 62 7.82 -9.54 10.62
CA ASN A 62 8.74 -8.94 9.68
C ASN A 62 7.95 -8.46 8.45
N ILE A 63 7.73 -7.15 8.38
CA ILE A 63 6.95 -6.51 7.31
C ILE A 63 7.90 -6.04 6.23
N SER A 64 7.62 -6.48 5.00
CA SER A 64 8.31 -6.04 3.79
C SER A 64 7.39 -5.15 2.96
N ILE A 65 7.89 -3.97 2.58
CA ILE A 65 7.21 -3.02 1.71
C ILE A 65 8.07 -2.79 0.47
N SER A 66 7.50 -3.04 -0.70
CA SER A 66 8.19 -2.90 -1.98
C SER A 66 7.36 -2.13 -2.99
N THR A 67 8.00 -1.25 -3.77
CA THR A 67 7.41 -0.62 -4.95
C THR A 67 7.54 -1.52 -6.18
N GLN A 68 6.64 -1.32 -7.15
CA GLN A 68 6.79 -1.80 -8.53
C GLN A 68 7.10 -3.30 -8.70
N GLU A 69 6.45 -4.18 -7.94
CA GLU A 69 6.62 -5.62 -8.16
C GLU A 69 5.80 -6.08 -9.37
N ALA A 70 6.49 -6.47 -10.44
CA ALA A 70 5.85 -7.02 -11.63
C ALA A 70 5.25 -8.40 -11.33
N THR A 71 3.92 -8.52 -11.31
CA THR A 71 3.25 -9.82 -11.28
C THR A 71 2.95 -10.31 -12.70
N LYS A 72 2.67 -11.61 -12.86
CA LYS A 72 2.22 -12.18 -14.14
C LYS A 72 0.92 -11.57 -14.66
N GLN A 73 0.18 -10.86 -13.80
CA GLN A 73 -1.06 -10.18 -14.13
C GLN A 73 -0.96 -8.64 -13.98
N GLY A 74 0.23 -8.04 -13.90
CA GLY A 74 0.43 -6.59 -13.82
C GLY A 74 1.14 -6.12 -12.54
N THR A 75 1.56 -4.87 -12.50
CA THR A 75 2.36 -4.32 -11.40
C THR A 75 1.44 -3.54 -10.45
N SER A 76 1.48 -3.82 -9.15
CA SER A 76 0.92 -2.92 -8.13
C SER A 76 1.91 -1.81 -7.83
N ASP A 77 1.43 -0.60 -7.55
CA ASP A 77 2.32 0.48 -7.13
C ASP A 77 3.11 0.08 -5.88
N ILE A 78 2.43 -0.52 -4.89
CA ILE A 78 3.03 -0.98 -3.63
C ILE A 78 2.49 -2.36 -3.24
N LYS A 79 3.40 -3.23 -2.79
CA LYS A 79 3.08 -4.46 -2.05
C LYS A 79 3.59 -4.34 -0.62
N ILE A 80 2.72 -4.65 0.34
CA ILE A 80 3.05 -4.79 1.76
C ILE A 80 2.81 -6.25 2.13
N SER A 81 3.77 -6.91 2.77
CA SER A 81 3.64 -8.34 3.10
C SER A 81 4.38 -8.73 4.37
N SER A 82 3.86 -9.73 5.07
CA SER A 82 4.55 -10.51 6.10
C SER A 82 4.46 -12.00 5.75
N LEU A 83 4.84 -12.89 6.66
CA LEU A 83 4.86 -14.34 6.41
C LEU A 83 3.51 -14.88 5.87
N ASN A 84 2.40 -14.41 6.43
CA ASN A 84 1.05 -14.89 6.16
C ASN A 84 0.05 -13.75 5.93
N LYS A 85 0.53 -12.54 5.64
CA LYS A 85 -0.32 -11.40 5.27
C LYS A 85 0.20 -10.70 4.01
N ARG A 86 -0.71 -10.20 3.17
CA ARG A 86 -0.37 -9.46 1.95
C ARG A 86 -1.43 -8.40 1.65
N ILE A 87 -0.97 -7.22 1.29
CA ILE A 87 -1.78 -6.09 0.83
C ILE A 87 -1.17 -5.55 -0.47
N TYR A 88 -2.02 -5.26 -1.45
CA TYR A 88 -1.67 -4.47 -2.63
C TYR A 88 -2.30 -3.09 -2.52
N VAL A 89 -1.52 -2.04 -2.78
CA VAL A 89 -1.97 -0.65 -2.78
C VAL A 89 -1.72 -0.05 -4.15
N GLU A 90 -2.76 0.53 -4.73
CA GLU A 90 -2.71 1.32 -5.96
C GLU A 90 -2.81 2.79 -5.59
N VAL A 91 -1.85 3.60 -6.01
CA VAL A 91 -1.78 5.04 -5.73
C VAL A 91 -2.42 5.78 -6.89
N LYS A 92 -3.42 6.61 -6.58
CA LYS A 92 -4.17 7.40 -7.56
C LYS A 92 -4.38 8.80 -7.03
N HIS A 93 -4.02 9.81 -7.83
CA HIS A 93 -4.27 11.21 -7.51
C HIS A 93 -5.33 11.82 -8.43
N ASP A 94 -5.02 11.96 -9.72
CA ASP A 94 -5.92 12.54 -10.72
C ASP A 94 -6.58 11.49 -11.62
N SER A 95 -6.01 10.28 -11.67
CA SER A 95 -6.49 9.20 -12.52
C SER A 95 -7.47 8.28 -11.77
N PRO A 96 -8.51 7.74 -12.43
CA PRO A 96 -9.40 6.78 -11.80
C PRO A 96 -8.70 5.43 -11.61
N VAL A 97 -9.13 4.67 -10.61
CA VAL A 97 -8.70 3.29 -10.40
C VAL A 97 -9.23 2.42 -11.55
N ASP A 98 -8.36 1.60 -12.18
CA ASP A 98 -8.78 0.61 -13.18
C ASP A 98 -9.38 -0.64 -12.48
N PRO A 99 -10.67 -0.96 -12.69
CA PRO A 99 -11.29 -2.14 -12.10
C PRO A 99 -10.60 -3.45 -12.50
N ASP A 100 -9.99 -3.52 -13.68
CA ASP A 100 -9.30 -4.71 -14.13
C ASP A 100 -7.94 -4.88 -13.43
N GLN A 101 -7.27 -3.80 -12.98
CA GLN A 101 -6.13 -3.90 -12.06
C GLN A 101 -6.54 -4.56 -10.74
N LEU A 102 -7.64 -4.09 -10.14
CA LEU A 102 -8.12 -4.62 -8.86
C LEU A 102 -8.50 -6.11 -8.94
N LYS A 103 -9.12 -6.54 -10.05
CA LYS A 103 -9.43 -7.97 -10.29
C LYS A 103 -8.15 -8.82 -10.29
N ARG A 104 -7.07 -8.31 -10.90
CA ARG A 104 -5.80 -9.04 -10.99
C ARG A 104 -5.15 -9.20 -9.62
N TYR A 105 -5.15 -8.14 -8.79
CA TYR A 105 -4.67 -8.22 -7.40
C TYR A 105 -5.51 -9.21 -6.57
N LYS A 106 -6.83 -9.20 -6.72
CA LYS A 106 -7.71 -10.12 -6.04
C LYS A 106 -7.41 -11.58 -6.40
N SER A 107 -7.26 -11.88 -7.69
CA SER A 107 -6.91 -13.23 -8.13
C SER A 107 -5.53 -13.69 -7.62
N ASP A 108 -4.54 -12.80 -7.55
CA ASP A 108 -3.24 -13.13 -6.95
C ASP A 108 -3.39 -13.48 -5.46
N LEU A 109 -4.11 -12.65 -4.69
CA LEU A 109 -4.36 -12.90 -3.27
C LEU A 109 -5.09 -14.24 -3.02
N GLU A 110 -6.13 -14.54 -3.81
CA GLU A 110 -6.85 -15.81 -3.73
C GLU A 110 -5.90 -16.99 -4.01
N SER A 111 -5.07 -16.89 -5.05
CA SER A 111 -4.11 -17.95 -5.39
C SER A 111 -3.02 -18.15 -4.34
N TRP A 112 -2.58 -17.06 -3.70
CA TRP A 112 -1.57 -17.08 -2.66
C TRP A 112 -2.12 -17.67 -1.35
N SER A 113 -3.38 -17.39 -1.00
CA SER A 113 -4.03 -17.96 0.19
C SER A 113 -4.29 -19.48 0.08
N ALA A 114 -4.33 -20.02 -1.13
CA ALA A 114 -4.57 -21.43 -1.40
C ALA A 114 -3.28 -22.29 -1.44
N ALA A 115 -2.10 -21.65 -1.38
CA ALA A 115 -0.78 -22.27 -1.46
C ALA A 115 -0.18 -22.49 -0.06
#